data_AF-A0A8C4WU54-F1
#
_entry.id   AF-A0A8C4WU54-F1
#
_cell.length_a   1.000
_cell.length_b   1.000
_cell.length_c   1.000
_cell.angle_alpha   90.00
_cell.angle_beta   90.00
_cell.angle_gamma   90.00
#
_symmetry.space_group_name_H-M   'P 1'
#
loop_
_entity.id
_entity.type
_entity.pdbx_description
1 polymer ?
#
loop_
_entity_poly.entity_id
_entity_poly.type
_entity_poly.pdbx_seq_one_letter_code
_entity_poly.pdbx_strand_id
1 'polypeptide(L)'
;MKAAVFLLLTLLVPAYHTGAQCITDNAVDLKVQAAISSIGYKPTACACGMACGSWDIRSDSTCHCQCGGIDWTAARCCKIGLE
;
A
#
# COMPACT_ATOMS: atom_id res chain seq x y z
N MET A 1 -43.23 -31.60 3.88
CA MET A 1 -41.84 -31.61 4.39
C MET A 1 -40.83 -30.98 3.42
N LYS A 2 -40.85 -31.33 2.12
CA LYS A 2 -39.91 -30.75 1.11
C LYS A 2 -40.04 -29.24 0.90
N ALA A 3 -41.26 -28.68 0.85
CA ALA A 3 -41.47 -27.24 0.62
C ALA A 3 -40.88 -26.35 1.73
N ALA A 4 -40.95 -26.79 2.99
CA ALA A 4 -40.38 -26.06 4.13
C ALA A 4 -38.85 -26.02 4.08
N VAL A 5 -38.22 -27.12 3.64
CA VAL A 5 -36.75 -27.20 3.47
C VAL A 5 -36.27 -26.28 2.34
N PHE A 6 -37.00 -26.23 1.22
CA PHE A 6 -36.69 -25.29 0.13
C PHE A 6 -36.80 -23.83 0.57
N LEU A 7 -37.85 -23.48 1.33
CA LEU A 7 -38.03 -22.13 1.88
C LEU A 7 -36.88 -21.75 2.85
N LEU A 8 -36.48 -22.67 3.72
CA LEU A 8 -35.35 -22.49 4.64
C LEU A 8 -34.03 -22.29 3.90
N LEU A 9 -33.75 -23.08 2.86
CA LEU A 9 -32.58 -22.86 2.03
C LEU A 9 -32.63 -21.46 1.39
N THR A 10 -33.71 -21.11 0.69
CA THR A 10 -33.82 -19.82 -0.03
C THR A 10 -33.69 -18.59 0.85
N LEU A 11 -34.07 -18.66 2.13
CA LEU A 11 -33.96 -17.54 3.06
C LEU A 11 -32.58 -17.43 3.71
N LEU A 12 -31.88 -18.56 3.88
CA LEU A 12 -30.52 -18.55 4.41
C LEU A 12 -29.52 -18.11 3.34
N VAL A 13 -29.76 -18.43 2.05
CA VAL A 13 -28.86 -18.09 0.90
C VAL A 13 -28.35 -16.66 0.86
N PRO A 14 -29.23 -15.66 0.93
CA PRO A 14 -28.80 -14.28 0.79
C PRO A 14 -27.94 -13.84 1.99
N ALA A 15 -28.21 -14.37 3.19
CA ALA A 15 -27.51 -13.98 4.41
C ALA A 15 -26.07 -14.51 4.47
N TYR A 16 -25.80 -15.69 3.90
CA TYR A 16 -24.42 -16.19 3.82
C TYR A 16 -23.62 -15.58 2.67
N HIS A 17 -24.26 -15.18 1.57
CA HIS A 17 -23.56 -14.56 0.45
C HIS A 17 -23.18 -13.09 0.71
N THR A 18 -23.99 -12.33 1.44
CA THR A 18 -23.67 -10.93 1.75
C THR A 18 -22.54 -10.76 2.78
N GLY A 19 -22.28 -11.77 3.62
CA GLY A 19 -21.22 -11.75 4.63
C GLY A 19 -19.93 -12.46 4.23
N ALA A 20 -19.99 -13.46 3.34
CA ALA A 20 -18.80 -14.25 2.97
C ALA A 20 -18.04 -13.71 1.75
N GLN A 21 -18.69 -13.06 0.78
CA GLN A 21 -18.00 -12.51 -0.41
C GLN A 21 -17.05 -11.36 -0.05
N CYS A 22 -17.42 -10.53 0.92
CA CYS A 22 -16.64 -9.33 1.25
C CYS A 22 -15.42 -9.59 2.13
N ILE A 23 -15.28 -10.74 2.82
CA ILE A 23 -14.06 -10.98 3.63
C ILE A 23 -12.83 -11.11 2.73
N THR A 24 -12.94 -11.90 1.65
CA THR A 24 -11.85 -12.03 0.68
C THR A 24 -11.69 -10.76 -0.15
N ASP A 25 -12.78 -10.13 -0.58
CA ASP A 25 -12.71 -8.91 -1.39
C ASP A 25 -12.09 -7.74 -0.62
N ASN A 26 -12.43 -7.55 0.67
CA ASN A 26 -11.82 -6.51 1.50
C ASN A 26 -10.32 -6.74 1.72
N ALA A 27 -9.91 -8.00 1.92
CA ALA A 27 -8.51 -8.34 2.06
C ALA A 27 -7.72 -8.10 0.75
N VAL A 28 -8.34 -8.42 -0.38
CA VAL A 28 -7.78 -8.13 -1.71
C VAL A 28 -7.68 -6.63 -1.94
N ASP A 29 -8.73 -5.86 -1.63
CA ASP A 29 -8.76 -4.40 -1.81
C ASP A 29 -7.66 -3.70 -0.99
N LEU A 30 -7.48 -4.09 0.27
CA LEU A 30 -6.38 -3.60 1.11
C LEU A 30 -5.00 -3.90 0.51
N LYS A 31 -4.81 -5.10 -0.05
CA LYS A 31 -3.54 -5.49 -0.71
C LYS A 31 -3.31 -4.72 -1.99
N VAL A 32 -4.35 -4.55 -2.81
CA VAL A 32 -4.30 -3.79 -4.06
C VAL A 32 -3.98 -2.33 -3.76
N GLN A 33 -4.65 -1.71 -2.80
CA GLN A 33 -4.40 -0.32 -2.41
C GLN A 33 -2.97 -0.13 -1.87
N ALA A 34 -2.47 -1.06 -1.07
CA ALA A 34 -1.07 -1.06 -0.62
C ALA A 34 -0.10 -1.13 -1.81
N ALA A 35 -0.33 -2.05 -2.76
CA ALA A 35 0.49 -2.17 -3.96
C ALA A 35 0.44 -0.90 -4.82
N ILE A 36 -0.73 -0.32 -5.05
CA ILE A 36 -0.90 0.90 -5.85
C ILE A 36 -0.22 2.11 -5.20
N SER A 37 -0.30 2.24 -3.87
CA SER A 37 0.42 3.31 -3.14
C SER A 37 1.94 3.25 -3.35
N SER A 38 2.47 2.08 -3.68
CA SER A 38 3.89 1.86 -3.93
C SER A 38 4.36 2.21 -5.36
N ILE A 39 3.44 2.39 -6.31
CA ILE A 39 3.72 2.69 -7.75
C ILE A 39 4.03 4.19 -7.98
N GLY A 40 4.13 4.98 -6.90
CA GLY A 40 4.47 6.39 -6.95
C GLY A 40 5.95 6.68 -7.23
N TYR A 41 6.32 7.96 -7.11
CA TYR A 41 7.72 8.36 -7.14
C TYR A 41 8.49 7.75 -5.96
N LYS A 42 9.64 7.16 -6.25
CA LYS A 42 10.56 6.59 -5.26
C LYS A 42 11.89 7.33 -5.27
N PRO A 43 12.49 7.61 -4.10
CA PRO A 43 13.83 8.19 -4.05
C PRO A 43 14.83 7.19 -4.63
N THR A 44 15.67 7.66 -5.56
CA THR A 44 16.77 6.88 -6.14
C THR A 44 18.14 7.37 -5.68
N ALA A 45 18.20 8.59 -5.16
CA ALA A 45 19.40 9.18 -4.59
C ALA A 45 19.03 10.29 -3.59
N CYS A 46 19.95 10.58 -2.67
CA CYS A 46 19.82 11.68 -1.72
C CYS A 46 21.00 12.65 -1.86
N ALA A 47 20.76 13.90 -1.47
CA ALA A 47 21.79 14.89 -1.26
C ALA A 47 21.60 15.54 0.10
N CYS A 48 22.71 15.86 0.76
CA CYS A 48 22.73 16.45 2.09
C CYS A 48 23.55 17.72 2.05
N GLY A 49 23.17 18.69 2.87
CA GLY A 49 24.00 19.86 3.11
C GLY A 49 25.25 19.55 3.94
N MET A 50 26.00 20.59 4.28
CA MET A 50 27.26 20.48 5.04
C MET A 50 28.29 19.49 4.44
N ALA A 51 28.29 19.32 3.11
CA ALA A 51 29.14 18.36 2.39
C ALA A 51 29.02 16.89 2.88
N CYS A 52 27.90 16.53 3.52
CA CYS A 52 27.68 15.17 3.99
C CYS A 52 27.39 14.22 2.81
N GLY A 53 28.26 13.22 2.62
CA GLY A 53 28.06 12.15 1.64
C GLY A 53 27.34 10.91 2.19
N SER A 54 27.16 10.83 3.51
CA SER A 54 26.58 9.67 4.18
C SER A 54 25.07 9.80 4.32
N TRP A 55 24.33 8.99 3.56
CA TRP A 55 22.87 8.95 3.58
C TRP A 55 22.33 7.54 3.35
N ASP A 56 21.09 7.33 3.80
CA ASP A 56 20.29 6.14 3.51
C ASP A 56 18.84 6.52 3.12
N ILE A 57 18.13 5.58 2.52
CA ILE A 57 16.68 5.68 2.27
C ILE A 57 15.96 4.83 3.31
N ARG A 58 15.05 5.45 4.06
CA ARG A 58 14.20 4.80 5.06
C ARG A 58 12.79 4.62 4.54
N SER A 59 12.19 3.48 4.91
CA SER A 59 10.80 3.14 4.58
C SER A 59 10.46 3.36 3.10
N ASP A 60 11.42 3.05 2.22
CA ASP A 60 11.35 3.17 0.74
C ASP A 60 10.90 4.53 0.20
N SER A 61 10.99 5.61 0.98
CA SER A 61 10.38 6.89 0.63
C SER A 61 11.09 8.12 1.18
N THR A 62 11.91 7.98 2.22
CA THR A 62 12.48 9.13 2.94
C THR A 62 14.00 9.08 2.92
N CYS A 63 14.63 10.13 2.40
CA CYS A 63 16.08 10.32 2.53
C CYS A 63 16.45 10.72 3.95
N HIS A 64 17.50 10.09 4.49
CA HIS A 64 18.07 10.44 5.78
C HIS A 64 19.57 10.70 5.65
N CYS A 65 19.96 11.92 6.00
CA CYS A 65 21.36 12.30 6.13
C CYS A 65 21.87 11.92 7.52
N GLN A 66 22.98 11.18 7.58
CA GLN A 66 23.47 10.57 8.83
C GLN A 66 24.43 11.47 9.60
N CYS A 67 24.99 12.50 8.97
CA CYS A 67 25.91 13.42 9.65
C CYS A 67 25.16 14.32 10.65
N GLY A 68 25.89 14.87 11.63
CA GLY A 68 25.36 15.86 12.55
C GLY A 68 25.31 17.26 11.93
N GLY A 69 24.41 18.11 12.42
CA GLY A 69 24.33 19.52 12.02
C GLY A 69 23.89 19.76 10.58
N ILE A 70 23.14 18.83 9.99
CA ILE A 70 22.60 18.96 8.64
C ILE A 70 21.56 20.09 8.59
N ASP A 71 21.78 21.04 7.70
CA ASP A 71 20.91 22.18 7.40
C ASP A 71 19.80 21.82 6.41
N TRP A 72 20.08 20.96 5.43
CA TRP A 72 19.07 20.48 4.48
C TRP A 72 19.30 19.05 3.99
N THR A 73 18.21 18.44 3.52
CA THR A 73 18.18 17.13 2.89
C THR A 73 17.32 17.21 1.63
N ALA A 74 17.78 16.63 0.53
CA ALA A 74 17.04 16.54 -0.72
C ALA A 74 16.98 15.09 -1.22
N ALA A 75 15.90 14.75 -1.91
CA ALA A 75 15.70 13.45 -2.53
C ALA A 75 15.53 13.63 -4.05
N ARG A 76 16.18 12.77 -4.84
CA ARG A 76 15.87 12.62 -6.26
C ARG A 76 14.85 11.51 -6.40
N CYS A 77 13.62 11.87 -6.78
CA CYS A 77 12.54 10.90 -6.91
C CYS A 77 12.24 10.60 -8.38
N CYS A 78 12.11 9.31 -8.71
CA CYS A 78 11.83 8.80 -10.05
C CYS A 78 10.61 7.87 -10.02
N LYS A 79 9.91 7.77 -11.15
CA LYS A 79 8.86 6.76 -11.38
C LYS A 79 9.05 6.18 -12.78
N ILE A 80 8.51 5.00 -13.02
CA ILE A 80 8.38 4.48 -14.39
C ILE A 80 7.37 5.37 -15.12
N GLY A 81 7.80 5.95 -16.24
CA GLY A 81 6.91 6.62 -17.20
C GLY A 81 6.26 5.57 -18.08
N LEU A 82 4.94 5.62 -18.20
CA LEU A 82 4.23 4.88 -19.25
C LEU A 82 4.23 5.79 -20.49
N GLU A 83 4.84 5.32 -21.57
CA GLU A 83 4.77 5.95 -22.91
C GLU A 83 3.52 5.48 -23.65
#